data_AF-D8M011-F1
#
_entry.id   AF-D8M011-F1
#
_cell.length_a   1.000
_cell.length_b   1.000
_cell.length_c   1.000
_cell.angle_alpha   90.00
_cell.angle_beta   90.00
_cell.angle_gamma   90.00
#
_symmetry.space_group_name_H-M   'P 1'
#
loop_
_entity.id
_entity.type
_entity.pdbx_description
1 polymer ?
#
loop_
_entity_poly.entity_id
_entity_poly.type
_entity_poly.pdbx_seq_one_letter_code
_entity_poly.pdbx_strand_id
1 'polypeptide(L)' 'MATDGFWEVVNPQACRKIVEALYEDYSMDDIAKILYWISLQRGSYDNVSIVLIDLCYSPSSMRQWKLF' A
#
# COMPACT_ATOMS: atom_id res chain seq x y z
N MET A 1 1.14 1.05 7.71
CA MET A 1 1.85 1.99 8.60
C MET A 1 3.18 2.35 7.95
N ALA A 2 3.69 3.57 8.13
CA ALA A 2 5.02 3.95 7.65
C ALA A 2 5.58 5.10 8.51
N THR A 3 6.90 5.28 8.50
CA THR A 3 7.58 6.42 9.14
C THR A 3 7.24 7.75 8.43
N ASP A 4 7.48 8.86 9.11
CA ASP A 4 7.30 10.23 8.60
C ASP A 4 8.07 10.51 7.32
N GLY A 5 9.31 10.03 7.19
CA GLY A 5 10.10 10.15 5.96
C GLY A 5 9.41 9.64 4.69
N PHE A 6 8.43 8.73 4.80
CA PHE A 6 7.57 8.33 3.67
C PHE A 6 6.46 9.35 3.40
N TRP A 7 5.77 9.79 4.45
CA TRP A 7 4.58 10.64 4.35
C TRP A 7 4.90 12.10 4.00
N GLU A 8 6.13 12.56 4.21
CA GLU A 8 6.61 13.87 3.76
C GLU A 8 6.56 14.04 2.25
N VAL A 9 6.72 12.94 1.49
CA VAL A 9 6.82 12.97 0.01
C VAL A 9 5.68 12.22 -0.70
N VAL A 10 4.99 11.32 0.00
CA VAL A 10 3.86 10.56 -0.54
C VAL A 10 2.55 10.99 0.13
N ASN A 11 1.62 11.49 -0.69
CA ASN A 11 0.27 11.82 -0.23
C ASN A 11 -0.51 10.55 0.19
N PRO A 12 -1.20 10.54 1.35
CA PRO A 12 -1.96 9.37 1.81
C PRO A 12 -3.03 8.85 0.84
N GLN A 13 -3.75 9.73 0.16
CA GLN A 13 -4.77 9.32 -0.82
C GLN A 13 -4.13 8.73 -2.09
N ALA A 14 -2.97 9.22 -2.49
CA ALA A 14 -2.20 8.63 -3.60
C ALA A 14 -1.67 7.25 -3.22
N CYS A 15 -1.12 7.09 -2.00
CA CYS A 15 -0.66 5.81 -1.48
C CYS A 15 -1.78 4.75 -1.51
N ARG A 16 -2.97 5.10 -1.02
CA ARG A 16 -4.14 4.22 -1.06
C ARG A 16 -4.46 3.76 -2.48
N LYS A 17 -4.53 4.68 -3.46
CA LYS A 17 -4.83 4.34 -4.85
C LYS A 17 -3.78 3.42 -5.48
N ILE A 18 -2.50 3.63 -5.14
CA ILE A 18 -1.40 2.77 -5.60
C ILE A 18 -1.57 1.36 -5.05
N VAL A 19 -1.83 1.23 -3.74
CA VAL A 19 -2.06 -0.07 -3.12
C VAL A 19 -3.28 -0.77 -3.72
N GLU A 20 -4.42 -0.09 -3.83
CA GLU A 20 -5.65 -0.64 -4.45
C GLU A 20 -5.42 -1.12 -5.88
N ALA A 21 -4.62 -0.39 -6.68
CA ALA A 21 -4.34 -0.75 -8.07
C ALA A 21 -3.35 -1.91 -8.23
N LEU A 22 -2.49 -2.17 -7.24
CA LEU A 22 -1.48 -3.22 -7.30
C LEU A 22 -1.87 -4.49 -6.54
N TYR A 23 -2.85 -4.39 -5.64
CA TYR A 23 -3.21 -5.46 -4.72
C TYR A 23 -3.65 -6.76 -5.39
N GLU A 24 -4.29 -6.70 -6.57
CA GLU A 24 -4.77 -7.89 -7.28
C GLU A 24 -3.65 -8.63 -8.03
N ASP A 25 -2.58 -7.93 -8.43
CA ASP A 25 -1.55 -8.45 -9.33
C ASP A 25 -0.19 -8.71 -8.66
N TYR A 26 0.05 -8.11 -7.49
CA TYR A 26 1.36 -8.10 -6.83
C TYR A 26 1.30 -8.59 -5.39
N SER A 27 2.41 -9.20 -4.93
CA SER A 27 2.57 -9.57 -3.52
C SER A 27 2.68 -8.33 -2.63
N MET A 28 2.31 -8.47 -1.36
CA MET A 28 2.45 -7.39 -0.37
C MET A 28 3.90 -6.89 -0.23
N ASP A 29 4.88 -7.79 -0.36
CA ASP A 29 6.30 -7.44 -0.34
C ASP A 29 6.69 -6.58 -1.55
N ASP A 30 6.18 -6.90 -2.74
CA ASP A 30 6.46 -6.12 -3.94
C ASP A 30 5.76 -4.76 -3.90
N ILE A 31 4.54 -4.69 -3.38
CA ILE A 31 3.83 -3.42 -3.14
C ILE A 31 4.64 -2.56 -2.16
N ALA A 32 5.14 -3.13 -1.07
CA ALA A 32 5.96 -2.40 -0.11
C ALA A 32 7.26 -1.86 -0.74
N LYS A 33 7.95 -2.65 -1.57
CA LYS A 33 9.14 -2.22 -2.32
C LYS A 33 8.82 -1.11 -3.32
N ILE A 34 7.69 -1.20 -4.03
CA ILE A 34 7.24 -0.18 -4.96
C ILE A 34 6.96 1.14 -4.23
N LEU A 35 6.25 1.09 -3.10
CA LEU A 35 6.00 2.28 -2.28
C LEU A 35 7.31 2.89 -1.77
N TYR A 36 8.23 2.07 -1.28
CA TYR A 36 9.57 2.53 -0.88
C TYR A 36 10.29 3.21 -2.04
N TRP A 37 10.33 2.58 -3.22
CA TRP A 37 10.95 3.16 -4.41
C TRP A 37 10.31 4.50 -4.82
N ILE A 38 8.98 4.62 -4.75
CA ILE A 38 8.26 5.87 -5.01
C ILE A 38 8.70 6.98 -4.05
N SER A 39 8.89 6.68 -2.75
CA SER A 39 9.35 7.68 -1.79
C SER A 39 10.76 8.19 -2.10
N LEU A 40 11.66 7.31 -2.56
CA LEU A 40 13.00 7.72 -3.01
C LEU A 40 12.93 8.60 -4.25
N GLN A 41 12.12 8.23 -5.25
CA GLN A 41 11.96 9.02 -6.48
C GLN A 41 11.34 10.40 -6.24
N ARG A 42 10.55 10.54 -5.17
CA ARG A 42 9.97 11.82 -4.76
C ARG A 42 10.87 12.65 -3.84
N GLY A 43 12.09 12.19 -3.61
CA GLY A 43 13.12 12.94 -2.88
C GLY A 43 13.04 12.81 -1.37
N SER A 44 12.57 11.67 -0.84
CA SER A 44 12.77 11.38 0.58
C SER A 44 14.26 11.13 0.84
N TYR A 45 14.81 11.85 1.82
CA TYR A 45 16.20 11.70 2.29
C TYR A 45 16.29 11.08 3.69
N ASP A 46 15.14 10.74 4.29
CA ASP A 46 15.06 10.21 5.64
C ASP A 46 14.93 8.67 5.64
N ASN A 47 15.06 8.05 6.81
CA ASN A 47 14.87 6.63 7.00
C ASN A 47 13.40 6.25 6.80
N VAL A 48 13.14 5.52 5.71
CA VAL A 48 11.81 5.02 5.38
C VAL A 48 11.65 3.57 5.85
N SER A 49 10.62 3.32 6.66
CA SER A 49 10.15 1.96 6.98
C SER A 49 8.65 1.87 6.71
N ILE A 50 8.21 0.82 6.01
CA ILE A 50 6.82 0.60 5.60
C ILE A 50 6.39 -0.78 6.08
N VAL A 51 5.25 -0.84 6.77
CA VAL A 51 4.59 -2.08 7.19
C VAL A 51 3.20 -2.09 6.56
N LEU A 52 2.98 -3.04 5.64
CA LEU A 52 1.67 -3.30 5.08
C LEU A 52 1.02 -4.46 5.85
N ILE A 53 -0.23 -4.27 6.25
CA ILE A 53 -1.02 -5.27 6.96
C ILE A 53 -2.24 -5.54 6.10
N ASP A 54 -2.31 -6.72 5.51
CA ASP A 54 -3.54 -7.22 4.94
C ASP A 54 -4.39 -7.79 6.08
N LEU A 55 -5.59 -7.24 6.23
CA LEU A 55 -6.54 -7.68 7.26
C LEU A 55 -7.45 -8.81 6.75
N CYS A 56 -7.25 -9.31 5.53
CA CYS A 56 -8.13 -10.23 4.83
C CYS A 56 -9.60 -9.74 4.80
N TYR A 57 -9.83 -8.44 4.98
CA TYR A 57 -11.16 -7.87 5.02
C TYR A 57 -11.59 -7.57 3.60
N SER A 58 -12.19 -8.56 2.94
CA SER A 58 -12.71 -8.39 1.58
C SER A 58 -14.18 -7.96 1.63
N PRO A 59 -14.55 -6.73 1.25
CA PRO A 59 -15.94 -6.38 0.96
C PRO A 59 -16.50 -7.20 -0.23
N SER A 60 -15.60 -7.66 -1.12
CA SER A 60 -15.88 -8.56 -2.24
C SER A 60 -16.26 -9.98 -1.78
N SER A 61 -15.70 -10.47 -0.66
CA SER A 61 -16.04 -11.76 -0.08
C SER A 61 -17.43 -11.76 0.57
N MET A 62 -17.96 -10.59 0.97
CA MET A 62 -19.38 -10.46 1.36
C MET A 62 -20.36 -10.60 0.17
N ARG A 63 -19.92 -10.40 -1.09
CA ARG A 63 -20.78 -10.65 -2.26
C ARG A 63 -20.82 -12.13 -2.66
N GLN A 64 -19.87 -12.95 -2.22
CA GLN A 64 -19.85 -14.38 -2.52
C GLN A 64 -20.79 -15.23 -1.64
N TRP A 65 -21.20 -14.74 -0.47
CA TRP A 65 -22.12 -15.48 0.42
C TRP A 65 -23.61 -15.25 0.12
N LYS A 66 -23.97 -14.64 -1.01
CA LYS A 66 -25.39 -14.48 -1.43
C LYS A 66 -25.90 -15.57 -2.38
N LEU A 67 -25.14 -16.62 -2.62
CA LEU A 67 -25.55 -17.74 -3.48
C LEU A 67 -25.18 -19.10 -2.87
N PHE A 68 -25.62 -19.35 -1.64
CA PHE A 68 -25.95 -20.68 -1.14
C PHE A 68 -27.16 -20.56 -0.20
#